data_AF-X1NVT4-F1
#
_entry.id   AF-X1NVT4-F1
#
_cell.length_a   1.000
_cell.length_b   1.000
_cell.length_c   1.000
_cell.angle_alpha   90.00
_cell.angle_beta   90.00
_cell.angle_gamma   90.00
#
_symmetry.space_group_name_H-M   'P 1'
#
loop_
_entity.id
_entity.type
_entity.pdbx_description
1 polymer ?
#
loop_
_entity_poly.entity_id
_entity_poly.type
_entity_poly.pdbx_seq_one_letter_code
_entity_poly.pdbx_strand_id
1 'polypeptide(L)'
;TEIPSSKMKMEIIKILLEEGYIKDYEIEKNPVQDRIKIYLKYGPNKQRVVTVIRRISKPGLRVYAKKDEIPRVLGGLGISIISTSKGVLTGRNARKLGVGGEVICYVW
;
A
#
# COMPACT_ATOMS: atom_id res chain seq x y z
N THR A 1 1.43 1.96 -16.09
CA THR A 1 2.09 0.65 -15.86
C THR A 1 1.04 -0.39 -15.59
N GLU A 2 1.17 -1.60 -16.13
CA GLU A 2 0.17 -2.67 -16.00
C GLU A 2 0.67 -3.83 -15.14
N ILE A 3 -0.20 -4.37 -14.29
CA ILE A 3 0.08 -5.55 -13.46
C ILE A 3 -1.13 -6.50 -13.43
N PRO A 4 -0.94 -7.80 -13.18
CA PRO A 4 -2.06 -8.72 -13.02
C PRO A 4 -2.82 -8.46 -11.72
N SER A 5 -4.15 -8.52 -11.77
CA SER A 5 -5.04 -8.22 -10.66
C SER A 5 -5.01 -9.29 -9.57
N SER A 6 -5.04 -8.84 -8.32
CA SER A 6 -5.31 -9.69 -7.16
C SER A 6 -6.00 -8.87 -6.08
N LYS A 7 -6.80 -9.51 -5.23
CA LYS A 7 -7.49 -8.82 -4.12
C LYS A 7 -6.53 -7.97 -3.28
N MET A 8 -5.37 -8.51 -2.95
CA MET A 8 -4.35 -7.80 -2.18
C MET A 8 -3.79 -6.58 -2.93
N LYS A 9 -3.50 -6.71 -4.23
CA LYS A 9 -2.99 -5.58 -5.03
C LYS A 9 -4.05 -4.49 -5.17
N MET A 10 -5.32 -4.87 -5.34
CA MET A 10 -6.43 -3.93 -5.40
C MET A 10 -6.53 -3.09 -4.13
N GLU A 11 -6.49 -3.72 -2.95
CA GLU A 11 -6.56 -2.98 -1.68
C GLU A 11 -5.35 -2.06 -1.47
N ILE A 12 -4.14 -2.51 -1.83
CA ILE A 12 -2.94 -1.66 -1.79
C ILE A 12 -3.09 -0.44 -2.71
N ILE A 13 -3.59 -0.64 -3.93
CA ILE A 13 -3.76 0.44 -4.91
C ILE A 13 -4.82 1.45 -4.46
N LYS A 14 -5.93 1.00 -3.88
CA LYS A 14 -6.94 1.89 -3.27
C LYS A 14 -6.31 2.79 -2.21
N ILE A 15 -5.53 2.21 -1.29
CA ILE A 15 -4.83 2.98 -0.25
C ILE A 15 -3.85 3.99 -0.87
N LEU A 16 -3.11 3.60 -1.91
CA LEU A 16 -2.18 4.50 -2.59
C LEU A 16 -2.91 5.66 -3.29
N LEU A 17 -4.13 5.44 -3.78
CA LEU A 17 -4.96 6.48 -4.36
C LEU A 17 -5.50 7.44 -3.29
N GLU A 18 -6.05 6.89 -2.20
CA GLU A 18 -6.59 7.66 -1.08
C GLU A 18 -5.52 8.54 -0.40
N GLU A 19 -4.31 8.02 -0.23
CA GLU A 19 -3.18 8.76 0.32
C GLU A 19 -2.50 9.67 -0.72
N GLY A 20 -2.95 9.65 -1.99
CA GLY A 20 -2.53 10.58 -3.03
C GLY A 20 -1.16 10.30 -3.67
N TYR A 21 -0.65 9.08 -3.54
CA TYR A 21 0.61 8.63 -4.14
C TYR A 21 0.49 8.32 -5.64
N ILE A 22 -0.67 7.85 -6.08
CA ILE A 22 -0.99 7.63 -7.48
C ILE A 22 -2.07 8.61 -7.95
N LYS A 23 -2.16 8.82 -9.27
CA LYS A 23 -3.16 9.69 -9.86
C LYS A 23 -4.49 8.97 -9.99
N ASP A 24 -4.45 7.76 -10.53
CA ASP A 24 -5.64 6.93 -10.76
C ASP A 24 -5.24 5.48 -11.08
N TYR A 25 -6.23 4.59 -11.15
CA TYR A 25 -6.07 3.24 -11.70
C TYR A 25 -7.31 2.79 -12.49
N GLU A 26 -7.10 1.92 -13.48
CA GLU A 26 -8.15 1.30 -14.28
C GLU A 26 -8.03 -0.23 -14.22
N ILE A 27 -9.17 -0.92 -14.30
CA ILE A 27 -9.22 -2.38 -14.38
C ILE A 27 -9.57 -2.77 -15.81
N GLU A 28 -8.63 -3.40 -16.50
CA GLU A 28 -8.83 -3.95 -17.82
C GLU A 28 -9.24 -5.43 -17.69
N LYS A 29 -10.51 -5.70 -18.00
CA LYS A 29 -11.06 -7.05 -17.97
C LYS A 29 -10.44 -7.89 -19.07
N ASN A 30 -9.95 -9.07 -18.69
CA ASN A 30 -9.34 -10.02 -19.62
C ASN A 30 -9.94 -11.41 -19.43
N PRO A 31 -9.95 -12.27 -20.47
CA PRO A 31 -10.58 -13.59 -20.39
C PRO A 31 -9.93 -14.53 -19.35
N VAL A 32 -8.64 -14.34 -19.07
CA VAL A 32 -7.85 -15.21 -18.19
C VAL A 32 -7.68 -14.59 -16.81
N GLN A 33 -7.20 -13.34 -16.75
CA GLN A 33 -6.99 -12.62 -15.49
C GLN A 33 -7.04 -11.12 -15.74
N ASP A 34 -7.88 -10.41 -14.99
CA ASP A 34 -7.97 -8.95 -15.04
C ASP A 34 -6.61 -8.30 -14.83
N ARG A 35 -6.38 -7.18 -15.50
CA ARG A 35 -5.16 -6.38 -15.36
C ARG A 35 -5.50 -5.05 -14.72
N ILE A 36 -4.56 -4.53 -13.94
CA ILE A 36 -4.67 -3.22 -13.30
C ILE A 36 -3.67 -2.29 -13.96
N LYS A 37 -4.18 -1.22 -14.54
CA LYS A 37 -3.39 -0.15 -15.14
C LYS A 37 -3.31 1.00 -14.15
N ILE A 38 -2.10 1.33 -13.74
CA ILE A 38 -1.84 2.36 -12.72
C ILE A 38 -1.29 3.62 -13.41
N TYR A 39 -1.90 4.75 -13.08
CA TYR A 39 -1.46 6.09 -13.48
C TYR A 39 -0.69 6.74 -12.33
N LEU A 40 0.61 6.91 -12.53
CA LEU A 40 1.50 7.52 -11.52
C LEU A 40 1.29 9.03 -11.44
N LYS A 41 1.39 9.57 -10.22
CA LYS A 41 1.33 11.01 -9.98
C LYS A 41 2.73 11.62 -10.04
N TYR A 42 2.85 12.73 -10.75
CA TYR A 42 4.07 13.52 -10.84
C TYR A 42 3.76 14.97 -10.47
N GLY A 43 4.68 15.59 -9.72
CA GLY A 43 4.62 16.99 -9.35
C GLY A 43 5.13 17.93 -10.46
N PRO A 44 5.19 19.24 -10.18
CA PRO A 44 5.85 20.20 -11.07
C PRO A 44 7.29 19.75 -11.37
N ASN A 45 7.75 20.00 -12.59
CA ASN A 45 9.05 19.53 -13.08
C ASN A 45 9.25 18.00 -13.07
N LYS A 46 8.16 17.22 -13.21
CA LYS A 46 8.19 15.74 -13.25
C LYS A 46 8.77 15.09 -11.99
N GLN A 47 8.73 15.78 -10.84
CA GLN A 47 9.14 15.20 -9.57
C GLN A 47 8.24 14.01 -9.20
N ARG A 48 8.86 12.93 -8.72
CA ARG A 48 8.14 11.71 -8.34
C ARG A 48 7.49 11.92 -6.98
N VAL A 49 6.18 11.67 -6.89
CA VAL A 49 5.45 11.72 -5.61
C VAL A 49 5.79 10.50 -4.74
N VAL A 50 6.05 9.36 -5.37
CA VAL A 50 6.54 8.16 -4.70
C VAL A 50 8.06 8.12 -4.80
N THR A 51 8.75 8.15 -3.67
CA THR A 51 10.22 8.06 -3.62
C THR A 51 10.65 6.61 -3.58
N VAL A 52 10.12 5.83 -2.64
CA VAL A 52 10.51 4.46 -2.33
C VAL A 52 9.30 3.63 -1.91
N ILE A 53 9.18 2.43 -2.48
CA ILE A 53 8.30 1.38 -1.98
C ILE A 53 9.18 0.25 -1.47
N ARG A 54 9.11 -0.06 -0.17
CA ARG A 54 9.91 -1.11 0.46
C ARG A 54 9.01 -2.20 1.02
N ARG A 55 9.17 -3.43 0.50
CA ARG A 55 8.50 -4.61 1.06
C ARG A 55 9.17 -5.03 2.37
N ILE A 56 8.37 -5.20 3.41
CA ILE A 56 8.83 -5.53 4.77
C ILE A 56 8.62 -7.02 5.03
N SER A 57 7.37 -7.50 5.00
CA SER A 57 7.08 -8.93 5.11
C SER A 57 7.36 -9.66 3.80
N LYS A 58 8.21 -10.68 3.86
CA LYS A 58 8.61 -11.54 2.74
C LYS A 58 8.27 -13.00 3.07
N PRO A 59 8.07 -13.89 2.08
CA PRO A 59 7.74 -15.29 2.34
C PRO A 59 8.70 -16.01 3.30
N GLY A 60 10.01 -15.71 3.23
CA GLY A 60 11.02 -16.28 4.13
C GLY A 60 11.13 -15.64 5.51
N LEU A 61 10.54 -14.45 5.71
CA LEU A 61 10.47 -13.80 7.02
C LEU A 61 9.24 -12.90 7.08
N ARG A 62 8.22 -13.39 7.79
CA ARG A 62 6.98 -12.66 8.03
C ARG A 62 7.17 -11.68 9.18
N VAL A 63 6.76 -10.45 8.98
CA VAL A 63 6.89 -9.38 9.98
C VAL A 63 5.51 -8.98 10.46
N TYR A 64 5.26 -9.14 11.76
CA TYR A 64 4.01 -8.77 12.41
C TYR A 64 4.26 -7.66 13.43
N ALA A 65 3.27 -6.80 13.62
CA ALA A 65 3.30 -5.75 14.63
C ALA A 65 2.01 -5.80 15.46
N LYS A 66 2.16 -5.72 16.78
CA LYS A 66 1.02 -5.45 17.68
C LYS A 66 0.51 -4.02 17.46
N LYS A 67 -0.71 -3.73 17.92
CA LYS A 67 -1.35 -2.41 17.77
C LYS A 67 -0.46 -1.24 18.23
N ASP A 68 0.30 -1.44 19.30
CA ASP A 68 1.17 -0.42 19.92
C ASP A 68 2.56 -0.35 19.27
N GLU A 69 2.95 -1.41 18.55
CA GLU A 69 4.26 -1.55 17.89
C GLU A 69 4.19 -1.22 16.40
N ILE A 70 3.03 -0.73 15.92
CA ILE A 70 2.88 -0.38 14.52
C ILE A 70 3.96 0.67 14.18
N PRO A 71 4.77 0.46 13.12
CA PRO A 71 5.88 1.33 12.75
C PRO A 71 5.39 2.65 12.12
N ARG A 72 6.05 3.76 12.44
CA ARG A 72 5.86 5.07 11.77
C ARG A 72 6.94 5.22 10.71
N VAL A 73 6.53 5.41 9.45
CA VAL A 73 7.47 5.59 8.33
C VAL A 73 7.84 7.06 8.26
N LEU A 74 9.15 7.37 8.27
CA LEU A 74 9.70 8.73 8.27
C LEU A 74 9.00 9.68 9.27
N GLY A 75 8.84 9.25 10.53
CA GLY A 75 8.19 10.06 11.55
C GLY A 75 6.69 10.34 11.34
N GLY A 76 6.07 9.73 10.33
CA GLY A 76 4.67 9.94 9.95
C GLY A 76 4.47 10.63 8.60
N LEU A 77 5.57 10.98 7.90
CA LEU A 77 5.53 11.51 6.54
C LEU A 77 5.24 10.42 5.49
N GLY A 78 5.66 9.18 5.75
CA GLY A 78 5.33 8.03 4.92
C GLY A 78 4.19 7.21 5.51
N ILE A 79 3.72 6.23 4.73
CA ILE A 79 2.70 5.28 5.15
C ILE A 79 3.28 3.87 5.32
N SER A 80 2.79 3.16 6.32
CA SER A 80 2.92 1.70 6.43
C SER A 80 1.60 1.05 6.01
N ILE A 81 1.66 -0.03 5.23
CA ILE A 81 0.50 -0.81 4.82
C ILE A 81 0.51 -2.12 5.59
N ILE A 82 -0.59 -2.41 6.29
CA ILE A 82 -0.69 -3.50 7.25
C ILE A 82 -1.90 -4.36 6.90
N SER A 83 -1.68 -5.66 6.78
CA SER A 83 -2.77 -6.63 6.66
C SER A 83 -3.26 -7.00 8.05
N THR A 84 -4.51 -6.67 8.36
CA THR A 84 -5.15 -6.90 9.66
C THR A 84 -6.36 -7.83 9.50
N SER A 85 -6.93 -8.29 10.60
CA SER A 85 -8.18 -9.06 10.59
C SER A 85 -9.38 -8.28 10.04
N LYS A 86 -9.30 -6.94 10.00
CA LYS A 86 -10.33 -6.05 9.45
C LYS A 86 -10.05 -5.61 8.01
N GLY A 87 -9.07 -6.24 7.35
CA GLY A 87 -8.64 -5.89 5.99
C GLY A 87 -7.28 -5.22 5.96
N VAL A 88 -6.90 -4.74 4.77
CA VAL A 88 -5.64 -4.02 4.56
C VAL A 88 -5.85 -2.55 4.93
N LEU A 89 -5.02 -2.04 5.83
CA LEU A 89 -5.17 -0.70 6.39
C LEU A 89 -3.83 0.04 6.35
N THR A 90 -3.91 1.38 6.39
CA THR A 90 -2.74 2.19 6.70
C THR A 90 -2.38 2.03 8.18
N GLY A 91 -1.10 2.16 8.52
CA GLY A 91 -0.65 2.07 9.91
C GLY A 91 -1.27 3.13 10.80
N ARG A 92 -1.72 4.27 10.25
CA ARG A 92 -2.49 5.27 10.99
C ARG A 92 -3.88 4.74 11.35
N ASN A 93 -4.59 4.16 10.38
CA ASN A 93 -5.94 3.62 10.60
C ASN A 93 -5.92 2.37 11.50
N ALA A 94 -4.93 1.48 11.33
CA ALA A 94 -4.76 0.31 12.19
C ALA A 94 -4.55 0.69 13.67
N ARG A 95 -3.75 1.73 13.95
CA ARG A 95 -3.61 2.28 15.32
C ARG A 95 -4.91 2.86 15.86
N LYS A 96 -5.64 3.65 15.06
CA LYS A 96 -6.94 4.22 15.46
C LYS A 96 -7.96 3.14 15.81
N LEU A 97 -7.95 2.04 15.07
CA LEU A 97 -8.83 0.89 15.28
C LEU A 97 -8.32 -0.08 16.35
N GLY A 98 -7.13 0.14 16.91
CA GLY A 98 -6.53 -0.71 17.93
C GLY A 98 -6.19 -2.12 17.46
N VAL A 99 -5.95 -2.33 16.16
CA VAL A 99 -5.67 -3.65 15.58
C VAL A 99 -4.22 -3.75 15.11
N GLY A 100 -3.58 -4.89 15.41
CA GLY A 100 -2.27 -5.25 14.86
C GLY A 100 -2.39 -6.03 13.55
N GLY A 101 -1.27 -6.49 13.00
CA GLY A 101 -1.27 -7.27 11.77
C GLY A 101 0.10 -7.49 11.14
N GLU A 102 0.10 -8.03 9.92
CA GLU A 102 1.31 -8.25 9.12
C GLU A 102 1.72 -6.94 8.44
N VAL A 103 2.98 -6.54 8.58
CA VAL A 103 3.53 -5.33 7.97
C VAL A 103 3.98 -5.65 6.54
N ILE A 104 3.17 -5.28 5.56
CA ILE A 104 3.36 -5.67 4.16
C ILE A 104 4.47 -4.85 3.51
N CYS A 105 4.31 -3.54 3.51
CA CYS A 105 5.26 -2.62 2.90
C CYS A 105 5.17 -1.23 3.51
N TYR A 106 6.20 -0.44 3.24
CA TYR A 106 6.30 0.98 3.53
C TYR A 106 6.39 1.75 2.21
N VAL A 107 5.79 2.94 2.20
CA VAL A 107 5.78 3.85 1.05
C VAL A 107 6.05 5.27 1.53
N TRP A 108 6.96 5.97 0.85
CA TRP A 108 7.30 7.38 1.05
C TRP A 108 8.02 7.93 -0.19
#